data_AF-A0A6H5L3L3-F1
#
_entry.id   AF-A0A6H5L3L3-F1
#
_cell.length_a   1.000
_cell.length_b   1.000
_cell.length_c   1.000
_cell.angle_alpha   90.00
_cell.angle_beta   90.00
_cell.angle_gamma   90.00
#
_symmetry.space_group_name_H-M   'P 1'
#
loop_
_entity.id
_entity.type
_entity.pdbx_description
1 polymer ?
#
loop_
_entity_poly.entity_id
_entity_poly.type
_entity_poly.pdbx_seq_one_letter_code
_entity_poly.pdbx_strand_id
1 'polypeptide(L)'
;MPRFHGVQTRSMTRARALRSETNAPPSETSEVSFIHSIPSASSPERTLRPYQSRIARACERDNTLVVLPTGSGKTIIAAEVIKQRPPRALFLVPTRHLVKQQAKVLRAWTFRRRIAQLRGGDELQKKSFDVLVATPDAFCAVQGKERTRLAWARFQVVVFDEVRSNYGENEVTRAALQSLVVS
;
A
#
# COMPACT_ATOMS: atom_id res chain seq x y z
N MET A 1 33.40 1.89 -26.87
CA MET A 1 32.10 2.55 -27.10
C MET A 1 31.12 1.53 -27.70
N PRO A 2 30.14 0.99 -26.95
CA PRO A 2 29.05 0.26 -27.57
C PRO A 2 27.76 1.10 -27.62
N ARG A 3 27.14 1.10 -28.80
CA ARG A 3 25.82 1.68 -29.10
C ARG A 3 24.72 0.79 -28.54
N PHE A 4 23.79 1.37 -27.76
CA PHE A 4 22.52 0.71 -27.46
C PHE A 4 21.47 1.09 -28.51
N HIS A 5 20.93 0.05 -29.14
CA HIS A 5 19.84 0.13 -30.10
C HIS A 5 18.54 0.55 -29.42
N GLY A 6 17.74 1.36 -30.12
CA GLY A 6 16.46 1.88 -29.65
C GLY A 6 15.48 0.77 -29.26
N VAL A 7 14.85 0.97 -28.10
CA VAL A 7 13.66 0.23 -27.68
C VAL A 7 12.53 1.24 -27.60
N GLN A 8 11.61 1.19 -28.56
CA GLN A 8 10.30 1.82 -28.41
C GLN A 8 9.56 1.13 -27.26
N THR A 9 9.36 1.81 -26.13
CA THR A 9 8.47 1.30 -25.06
C THR A 9 7.11 1.97 -25.16
N ARG A 10 6.14 1.20 -25.66
CA ARG A 10 4.70 1.52 -25.67
C ARG A 10 4.16 1.65 -24.24
N SER A 11 3.50 2.80 -24.01
CA SER A 11 2.35 3.11 -23.14
C SER A 11 2.15 2.32 -21.83
N MET A 12 2.10 3.04 -20.71
CA MET A 12 1.58 2.56 -19.42
C MET A 12 0.18 1.96 -19.58
N THR A 13 0.07 0.63 -19.53
CA THR A 13 -1.20 -0.08 -19.58
C THR A 13 -2.06 0.26 -18.36
N ARG A 14 -3.08 1.11 -18.58
CA ARG A 14 -4.35 1.29 -17.84
C ARG A 14 -4.28 1.22 -16.29
N ALA A 15 -3.65 2.19 -15.64
CA ALA A 15 -3.98 2.47 -14.23
C ALA A 15 -5.40 3.08 -14.16
N ARG A 16 -6.33 2.46 -13.43
CA ARG A 16 -7.68 3.02 -13.22
C ARG A 16 -7.65 3.96 -12.02
N ALA A 17 -7.89 5.25 -12.24
CA ALA A 17 -8.08 6.20 -11.16
C ALA A 17 -9.50 6.07 -10.59
N LEU A 18 -9.62 5.84 -9.29
CA LEU A 18 -10.91 5.86 -8.58
C LEU A 18 -11.04 7.20 -7.86
N ARG A 19 -12.01 8.01 -8.28
CA ARG A 19 -12.45 9.22 -7.58
C ARG A 19 -13.82 8.95 -6.96
N SER A 20 -14.01 9.28 -5.69
CA SER A 20 -15.34 9.28 -5.08
C SER A 20 -16.01 10.64 -5.32
N GLU A 21 -16.90 10.72 -6.29
CA GLU A 21 -17.86 11.81 -6.38
C GLU A 21 -19.04 11.49 -5.47
N THR A 22 -19.26 12.30 -4.42
CA THR A 22 -20.56 12.80 -3.92
C THR A 22 -20.31 13.60 -2.64
N ASN A 23 -20.79 14.85 -2.63
CA ASN A 23 -20.75 15.82 -1.54
C ASN A 23 -22.21 16.14 -1.17
N ALA A 24 -22.62 15.88 0.08
CA ALA A 24 -23.73 16.47 0.86
C ALA A 24 -24.22 15.51 1.97
N PRO A 25 -24.51 15.98 3.20
CA PRO A 25 -25.10 15.15 4.26
C PRO A 25 -26.63 15.02 4.07
N PRO A 26 -27.25 13.85 4.33
CA PRO A 26 -28.70 13.77 4.38
C PRO A 26 -29.21 14.31 5.73
N SER A 27 -30.26 15.12 5.63
CA SER A 27 -31.07 15.69 6.72
C SER A 27 -31.78 14.61 7.56
N GLU A 28 -31.98 14.92 8.85
CA GLU A 28 -32.78 14.14 9.80
C GLU A 28 -34.21 13.87 9.32
N THR A 29 -34.68 12.63 9.45
CA THR A 29 -35.80 12.20 10.33
C THR A 29 -36.31 10.82 9.89
N SER A 30 -36.30 9.85 10.80
CA SER A 30 -37.21 8.69 10.89
C SER A 30 -36.69 7.78 12.00
N GLU A 31 -37.34 7.84 13.16
CA GLU A 31 -37.10 6.93 14.29
C GLU A 31 -37.43 5.48 13.89
N VAL A 32 -36.49 4.56 14.13
CA VAL A 32 -36.82 3.13 14.24
C VAL A 32 -36.03 2.57 15.43
N SER A 33 -36.77 2.14 16.44
CA SER A 33 -36.31 1.52 17.67
C SER A 33 -35.64 0.17 17.39
N PHE A 34 -34.36 0.05 17.73
CA PHE A 34 -33.66 -1.24 17.81
C PHE A 34 -32.99 -1.40 19.17
N ILE A 35 -33.30 -2.55 19.76
CA ILE A 35 -32.96 -3.02 21.11
C ILE A 35 -31.47 -2.83 21.41
N HIS A 36 -31.17 -2.16 22.53
CA HIS A 36 -29.83 -1.90 23.01
C HIS A 36 -29.25 -3.15 23.69
N SER A 37 -28.69 -4.07 22.91
CA SER A 37 -27.77 -5.07 23.47
C SER A 37 -26.39 -4.41 23.58
N ILE A 38 -25.98 -4.05 24.80
CA ILE A 38 -24.64 -3.51 25.06
C ILE A 38 -23.61 -4.58 24.63
N PRO A 39 -22.77 -4.33 23.60
CA PRO A 39 -21.69 -5.25 23.29
C PRO A 39 -20.64 -5.13 24.39
N SER A 40 -20.38 -6.26 25.05
CA SER A 40 -19.21 -6.47 25.90
C SER A 40 -17.94 -5.94 25.21
N ALA A 41 -17.11 -5.22 25.98
CA ALA A 41 -15.87 -4.59 25.57
C ALA A 41 -14.83 -5.61 25.06
N SER A 42 -15.07 -6.13 23.86
CA SER A 42 -14.04 -6.69 23.01
C SER A 42 -13.44 -5.55 22.19
N SER A 43 -12.13 -5.58 21.99
CA SER A 43 -11.37 -4.55 21.26
C SER A 43 -12.12 -4.14 19.98
N PRO A 44 -12.19 -2.85 19.61
CA PRO A 44 -13.02 -2.39 18.50
C PRO A 44 -12.68 -3.25 17.28
N GLU A 45 -13.67 -4.00 16.82
CA GLU A 45 -13.53 -4.83 15.63
C GLU A 45 -13.12 -3.88 14.51
N ARG A 46 -11.90 -4.07 13.99
CA ARG A 46 -11.30 -3.17 13.00
C ARG A 46 -11.94 -3.44 11.65
N THR A 47 -13.16 -2.96 11.49
CA THR A 47 -13.97 -3.18 10.30
C THR A 47 -13.74 -2.07 9.29
N LEU A 48 -13.65 -2.42 8.01
CA LEU A 48 -13.51 -1.44 6.94
C LEU A 48 -14.79 -0.64 6.76
N ARG A 49 -14.64 0.65 6.45
CA ARG A 49 -15.77 1.44 5.94
C ARG A 49 -16.17 0.92 4.55
N PRO A 50 -17.44 1.01 4.13
CA PRO A 50 -17.89 0.49 2.83
C PRO A 50 -17.07 0.97 1.63
N TYR A 51 -16.69 2.25 1.60
CA TYR A 51 -15.85 2.79 0.52
C TYR A 51 -14.44 2.18 0.52
N GLN A 52 -13.86 1.92 1.69
CA GLN A 52 -12.53 1.32 1.82
C GLN A 52 -12.54 -0.12 1.32
N SER A 53 -13.57 -0.88 1.66
CA SER A 53 -13.78 -2.25 1.15
C SER A 53 -13.92 -2.26 -0.38
N ARG A 54 -14.72 -1.36 -0.95
CA ARG A 54 -14.88 -1.23 -2.41
C ARG A 54 -13.55 -0.92 -3.10
N ILE A 55 -12.75 -0.01 -2.54
CA ILE A 55 -11.45 0.35 -3.11
C ILE A 55 -10.46 -0.80 -2.98
N ALA A 56 -10.37 -1.46 -1.82
CA ALA A 56 -9.48 -2.60 -1.61
C ALA A 56 -9.74 -3.71 -2.64
N ARG A 57 -11.02 -4.04 -2.88
CA ARG A 57 -11.44 -5.02 -3.90
C ARG A 57 -11.06 -4.61 -5.33
N ALA A 58 -11.05 -3.31 -5.64
CA ALA A 58 -10.59 -2.84 -6.95
C ALA A 58 -9.06 -3.01 -7.11
N CYS A 59 -8.30 -2.74 -6.04
CA CYS A 59 -6.84 -2.89 -6.00
C CYS A 59 -6.39 -4.35 -6.12
N GLU A 60 -7.27 -5.32 -5.81
CA GLU A 60 -7.01 -6.74 -6.01
C GLU A 60 -7.04 -7.19 -7.47
N ARG A 61 -7.61 -6.40 -8.38
CA ARG A 61 -7.77 -6.79 -9.79
C ARG A 61 -6.77 -6.09 -10.68
N ASP A 62 -6.64 -4.78 -10.49
CA ASP A 62 -5.87 -3.91 -11.37
C ASP A 62 -4.90 -3.03 -10.58
N ASN A 63 -3.84 -2.58 -11.26
CA ASN A 63 -2.99 -1.53 -10.74
C ASN A 63 -3.83 -0.26 -10.56
N THR A 64 -3.91 0.21 -9.32
CA THR A 64 -4.90 1.21 -8.93
C THR A 64 -4.19 2.41 -8.32
N LEU A 65 -4.54 3.60 -8.79
CA LEU A 65 -4.20 4.87 -8.14
C LEU A 65 -5.37 5.30 -7.28
N VAL A 66 -5.19 5.24 -5.96
CA VAL A 66 -6.17 5.68 -4.96
C VAL A 66 -5.85 7.12 -4.59
N VAL A 67 -6.78 8.02 -4.91
CA VAL A 67 -6.70 9.45 -4.57
C VAL A 67 -7.81 9.76 -3.58
N LEU A 68 -7.47 9.93 -2.31
CA LEU A 68 -8.41 10.29 -1.24
C LEU A 68 -7.84 11.40 -0.36
N PRO A 69 -8.69 12.25 0.26
CA PRO A 69 -8.24 13.25 1.23
C PRO A 69 -7.41 12.63 2.36
N THR A 70 -6.54 13.44 2.97
CA THR A 70 -5.82 13.05 4.18
C THR A 70 -6.81 12.65 5.28
N GLY A 71 -6.40 11.71 6.15
CA GLY A 71 -7.29 11.17 7.18
C GLY A 71 -8.33 10.15 6.71
N SER A 72 -8.50 9.91 5.40
CA SER A 72 -9.47 8.94 4.86
C SER A 72 -9.10 7.46 5.06
N GLY A 73 -8.06 7.15 5.83
CA GLY A 73 -7.65 5.76 6.10
C GLY A 73 -7.03 5.04 4.90
N LYS A 74 -6.34 5.75 4.01
CA LYS A 74 -5.57 5.22 2.89
C LYS A 74 -4.64 4.05 3.25
N THR A 75 -3.91 4.19 4.36
CA THR A 75 -3.05 3.12 4.89
C THR A 75 -3.85 1.87 5.28
N ILE A 76 -5.10 2.01 5.74
CA ILE A 76 -5.97 0.88 6.08
C ILE A 76 -6.41 0.14 4.82
N ILE A 77 -6.71 0.86 3.73
CA ILE A 77 -6.99 0.25 2.42
C ILE A 77 -5.79 -0.58 1.96
N ALA A 78 -4.58 -0.01 1.99
CA ALA A 78 -3.36 -0.72 1.63
C ALA A 78 -3.10 -1.94 2.53
N ALA A 79 -3.32 -1.80 3.83
CA ALA A 79 -3.18 -2.89 4.79
C ALA A 79 -4.15 -4.03 4.53
N GLU A 80 -5.39 -3.73 4.12
CA GLU A 80 -6.36 -4.75 3.72
C GLU A 80 -5.92 -5.48 2.46
N VAL A 81 -5.48 -4.76 1.43
CA VAL A 81 -5.00 -5.39 0.18
C VAL A 81 -3.84 -6.35 0.46
N ILE A 82 -2.90 -5.95 1.33
CA ILE A 82 -1.79 -6.80 1.77
C ILE A 82 -2.28 -8.00 2.59
N LYS A 83 -3.31 -7.82 3.43
CA LYS A 83 -3.89 -8.89 4.23
C LYS A 83 -4.45 -9.99 3.34
N GLN A 84 -5.20 -9.62 2.30
CA GLN A 84 -5.92 -10.54 1.42
C GLN A 84 -5.05 -11.21 0.34
N ARG A 85 -3.90 -10.63 -0.03
CA ARG A 85 -3.05 -11.15 -1.11
C ARG A 85 -1.95 -12.12 -0.66
N PRO A 86 -1.37 -12.92 -1.59
CA PRO A 86 -0.28 -13.87 -1.30
C PRO A 86 0.92 -13.25 -0.58
N PRO A 87 1.74 -14.09 0.08
CA PRO A 87 2.75 -13.65 1.04
C PRO A 87 4.02 -13.09 0.36
N ARG A 88 3.97 -11.88 -0.17
CA ARG A 88 5.14 -11.00 -0.27
C ARG A 88 4.73 -9.59 -0.71
N ALA A 89 4.73 -8.64 0.23
CA ALA A 89 4.40 -7.25 -0.06
C ALA A 89 5.56 -6.30 0.24
N LEU A 90 5.67 -5.25 -0.57
CA LEU A 90 6.55 -4.11 -0.36
C LEU A 90 5.67 -2.88 -0.11
N PHE A 91 5.94 -2.14 0.96
CA PHE A 91 5.24 -0.91 1.31
C PHE A 91 6.27 0.21 1.40
N LEU A 92 6.31 1.06 0.38
CA LEU A 92 7.23 2.18 0.31
C LEU A 92 6.59 3.44 0.88
N VAL A 93 7.29 4.11 1.78
CA VAL A 93 6.86 5.33 2.46
C VAL A 93 7.90 6.45 2.29
N PRO A 94 7.51 7.72 2.30
CA PRO A 94 8.43 8.80 1.89
C PRO A 94 9.48 9.14 2.94
N THR A 95 9.27 8.81 4.22
CA THR A 95 10.20 9.20 5.30
C THR A 95 10.49 8.08 6.29
N ARG A 96 11.64 8.17 6.97
CA ARG A 96 12.09 7.20 7.98
C ARG A 96 11.10 7.04 9.15
N HIS A 97 10.48 8.13 9.58
CA HIS A 97 9.50 8.10 10.68
C HIS A 97 8.26 7.29 10.28
N LEU A 98 7.78 7.47 9.04
CA LEU A 98 6.63 6.75 8.51
C LEU A 98 6.87 5.25 8.40
N VAL A 99 8.12 4.79 8.23
CA VAL A 99 8.43 3.34 8.24
C VAL A 99 7.96 2.69 9.54
N LYS A 100 8.30 3.31 10.68
CA LYS A 100 7.90 2.79 12.00
C LYS A 100 6.39 2.88 12.20
N GLN A 101 5.79 4.01 11.78
CA GLN A 101 4.36 4.26 11.92
C GLN A 101 3.52 3.28 11.10
N GLN A 102 3.79 3.14 9.80
CA GLN A 102 3.03 2.24 8.92
C GLN A 102 3.29 0.78 9.25
N ALA A 103 4.50 0.41 9.68
CA ALA A 103 4.75 -0.94 10.19
C ALA A 103 3.89 -1.25 11.44
N LYS A 104 3.62 -0.28 12.32
CA LYS A 104 2.70 -0.46 13.47
C LYS A 104 1.26 -0.70 12.98
N VAL A 105 0.79 0.09 12.02
CA VAL A 105 -0.54 -0.08 11.42
C VAL A 105 -0.68 -1.45 10.76
N LEU A 106 0.29 -1.86 9.94
CA LEU A 106 0.27 -3.15 9.26
C LEU A 106 0.28 -4.33 10.23
N ARG A 107 1.10 -4.29 11.29
CA ARG A 107 1.08 -5.34 12.33
C ARG A 107 -0.29 -5.45 12.98
N ALA A 108 -0.88 -4.31 13.31
CA ALA A 108 -2.16 -4.22 13.97
C ALA A 108 -3.33 -4.67 13.08
N TRP A 109 -3.22 -4.52 11.76
CA TRP A 109 -4.30 -4.86 10.81
C TRP A 109 -4.20 -6.27 10.24
N THR A 110 -2.99 -6.73 9.94
CA THR A 110 -2.75 -7.99 9.22
C THR A 110 -2.57 -9.20 10.15
N PHE A 111 -2.30 -8.98 11.44
CA PHE A 111 -2.10 -9.93 12.56
C PHE A 111 -1.10 -11.07 12.35
N ARG A 112 -1.18 -11.82 11.24
CA ARG A 112 -0.38 -13.01 10.94
C ARG A 112 0.86 -12.73 10.07
N ARG A 113 1.04 -11.51 9.58
CA ARG A 113 2.14 -11.17 8.68
C ARG A 113 3.38 -10.74 9.46
N ARG A 114 4.53 -11.32 9.11
CA ARG A 114 5.84 -10.92 9.60
C ARG A 114 6.26 -9.64 8.91
N ILE A 115 6.19 -8.52 9.62
CA ILE A 115 6.59 -7.21 9.09
C ILE A 115 8.07 -6.95 9.39
N ALA A 116 8.86 -6.69 8.34
CA ALA A 116 10.22 -6.18 8.38
C ALA A 116 10.25 -4.68 8.05
N GLN A 117 11.30 -4.00 8.51
CA GLN A 117 11.52 -2.58 8.25
C GLN A 117 12.91 -2.40 7.66
N LEU A 118 13.05 -1.46 6.73
CA LEU A 118 14.32 -1.03 6.18
C LEU A 118 14.34 0.49 6.03
N ARG A 119 15.39 1.14 6.53
CA ARG A 119 15.60 2.60 6.44
C ARG A 119 17.02 2.83 5.94
N GLY A 120 17.30 4.02 5.38
CA GLY A 120 18.63 4.31 4.84
C GLY A 120 19.72 4.15 5.90
N GLY A 121 20.81 3.46 5.57
CA GLY A 121 21.92 3.22 6.51
C GLY A 121 21.64 2.14 7.57
N ASP A 122 20.44 1.54 7.62
CA ASP A 122 20.14 0.42 8.51
C ASP A 122 20.27 -0.90 7.73
N GLU A 123 20.70 -1.96 8.40
CA GLU A 123 20.55 -3.32 7.88
C GLU A 123 19.09 -3.79 7.96
N LEU A 124 18.74 -4.77 7.12
CA LEU A 124 17.42 -5.39 7.14
C LEU A 124 17.19 -6.11 8.48
N GLN A 125 16.24 -5.61 9.27
CA GLN A 125 16.00 -6.07 10.64
C GLN A 125 15.62 -7.56 10.77
N LYS A 126 15.05 -8.16 9.72
CA LYS A 126 14.58 -9.56 9.74
C LYS A 126 14.95 -10.28 8.46
N LYS A 127 15.61 -11.44 8.59
CA LYS A 127 16.00 -12.27 7.44
C LYS A 127 14.80 -12.90 6.72
N SER A 128 13.72 -13.19 7.43
CA SER A 128 12.47 -13.75 6.91
C SER A 128 11.29 -12.84 7.27
N PHE A 129 10.43 -12.56 6.29
CA PHE A 129 9.29 -11.65 6.44
C PHE A 129 8.21 -11.95 5.40
N ASP A 130 7.02 -11.37 5.56
CA ASP A 130 5.95 -11.42 4.56
C ASP A 130 5.70 -10.03 3.96
N VAL A 131 5.98 -8.97 4.73
CA VAL A 131 5.87 -7.58 4.27
C VAL A 131 7.14 -6.81 4.63
N LEU A 132 7.69 -6.06 3.69
CA LEU A 132 8.75 -5.09 3.92
C LEU A 132 8.18 -3.67 3.88
N VAL A 133 8.39 -2.90 4.94
CA VAL A 133 8.14 -1.46 4.94
C VAL A 133 9.47 -0.73 4.80
N ALA A 134 9.62 0.11 3.78
CA ALA A 134 10.89 0.77 3.51
C ALA A 134 10.72 2.19 2.96
N THR A 135 11.78 3.00 3.05
CA THR A 135 11.89 4.17 2.18
C THR A 135 12.41 3.74 0.80
N PRO A 136 12.01 4.41 -0.30
CA PRO A 136 12.48 4.08 -1.65
C PRO A 136 14.00 3.97 -1.75
N ASP A 137 14.74 4.96 -1.26
CA ASP A 137 16.21 4.98 -1.34
C ASP A 137 16.87 3.81 -0.62
N ALA A 138 16.32 3.43 0.55
CA ALA A 138 16.84 2.32 1.33
C ALA A 138 16.62 0.98 0.61
N PHE A 139 15.46 0.82 -0.02
CA PHE A 139 15.15 -0.37 -0.81
C PHE A 139 16.05 -0.46 -2.05
N CYS A 140 16.25 0.66 -2.77
CA CYS A 140 17.15 0.73 -3.92
C CYS A 140 18.59 0.38 -3.57
N ALA A 141 19.12 0.91 -2.46
CA ALA A 141 20.49 0.68 -2.03
C ALA A 141 20.82 -0.80 -1.76
N VAL A 142 19.83 -1.61 -1.39
CA VAL A 142 20.02 -3.04 -1.09
C VAL A 142 19.68 -3.97 -2.25
N GLN A 143 19.04 -3.49 -3.33
CA GLN A 143 18.62 -4.32 -4.47
C GLN A 143 19.77 -5.17 -5.04
N GLY A 144 20.96 -4.57 -5.19
CA GLY A 144 22.13 -5.24 -5.77
C GLY A 144 22.70 -6.35 -4.88
N LYS A 145 22.69 -6.15 -3.56
CA LYS A 145 23.25 -7.09 -2.57
C LYS A 145 22.28 -8.21 -2.20
N GLU A 146 20.97 -7.92 -2.27
CA GLU A 146 19.91 -8.77 -1.76
C GLU A 146 18.98 -9.31 -2.86
N ARG A 147 19.51 -9.51 -4.08
CA ARG A 147 18.73 -9.90 -5.27
C ARG A 147 17.83 -11.12 -5.05
N THR A 148 18.27 -12.10 -4.26
CA THR A 148 17.48 -13.30 -3.97
C THR A 148 16.24 -13.00 -3.14
N ARG A 149 16.28 -12.01 -2.25
CA ARG A 149 15.20 -11.72 -1.29
C ARG A 149 14.39 -10.48 -1.63
N LEU A 150 15.01 -9.51 -2.28
CA LEU A 150 14.50 -8.15 -2.47
C LEU A 150 14.33 -7.74 -3.93
N ALA A 151 14.59 -8.60 -4.92
CA ALA A 151 14.25 -8.29 -6.31
C ALA A 151 12.76 -7.94 -6.45
N TRP A 152 12.45 -6.92 -7.26
CA TRP A 152 11.08 -6.47 -7.53
C TRP A 152 10.09 -7.61 -7.85
N ALA A 153 10.50 -8.55 -8.71
CA ALA A 153 9.68 -9.70 -9.12
C ALA A 153 9.30 -10.66 -7.96
N ARG A 154 9.93 -10.53 -6.78
CA ARG A 154 9.59 -11.31 -5.59
C ARG A 154 8.35 -10.79 -4.87
N PHE A 155 7.94 -9.55 -5.13
CA PHE A 155 6.79 -8.92 -4.46
C PHE A 155 5.54 -9.04 -5.34
N GLN A 156 4.46 -9.60 -4.78
CA GLN A 156 3.16 -9.71 -5.46
C GLN A 156 2.30 -8.46 -5.27
N VAL A 157 2.65 -7.65 -4.27
CA VAL A 157 2.00 -6.36 -4.00
C VAL A 157 3.08 -5.35 -3.70
N VAL A 158 3.04 -4.23 -4.43
CA VAL A 158 3.84 -3.06 -4.12
C VAL A 158 2.90 -1.90 -3.83
N VAL A 159 3.02 -1.34 -2.63
CA VAL A 159 2.30 -0.15 -2.19
C VAL A 159 3.26 1.03 -2.19
N PHE A 160 2.85 2.13 -2.80
CA PHE A 160 3.53 3.41 -2.69
C PHE A 160 2.64 4.38 -1.92
N ASP A 161 3.09 4.82 -0.75
CA ASP A 161 2.39 5.77 0.10
C ASP A 161 2.89 7.20 -0.19
N GLU A 162 1.97 8.16 -0.24
CA GLU A 162 2.28 9.59 -0.42
C GLU A 162 3.10 9.86 -1.69
N VAL A 163 2.69 9.26 -2.82
CA VAL A 163 3.30 9.51 -4.13
C VAL A 163 3.04 10.96 -4.55
N ARG A 164 4.02 11.82 -4.30
CA ARG A 164 4.08 13.15 -4.92
C ARG A 164 4.54 13.00 -6.36
N SER A 165 4.04 13.85 -7.25
CA SER A 165 4.16 13.85 -8.72
C SER A 165 5.59 13.89 -9.31
N ASN A 166 6.62 13.62 -8.52
CA ASN A 166 8.02 13.70 -8.91
C ASN A 166 8.58 12.32 -9.34
N TYR A 167 7.78 11.26 -9.31
CA TYR A 167 8.16 9.91 -9.79
C TYR A 167 7.95 9.72 -11.31
N GLY A 168 7.98 10.82 -12.07
CA GLY A 168 8.15 10.76 -13.52
C GLY A 168 9.55 10.25 -13.83
N GLU A 169 9.65 9.03 -14.35
CA GLU A 169 10.84 8.46 -15.00
C GLU A 169 11.99 7.84 -14.18
N ASN A 170 11.76 7.34 -12.96
CA ASN A 170 12.76 6.49 -12.28
C ASN A 170 12.35 5.01 -12.29
N GLU A 171 13.31 4.09 -12.17
CA GLU A 171 13.13 2.61 -12.22
C GLU A 171 11.99 2.07 -11.32
N VAL A 172 11.65 2.83 -10.28
CA VAL A 172 10.50 2.66 -9.38
C VAL A 172 9.17 2.54 -10.14
N THR A 173 9.05 3.23 -11.28
CA THR A 173 7.87 3.24 -12.16
C THR A 173 7.93 2.12 -13.21
N ARG A 174 9.12 1.61 -13.55
CA ARG A 174 9.32 0.52 -14.53
C ARG A 174 9.10 -0.88 -13.94
N ALA A 175 9.29 -1.05 -12.63
CA ALA A 175 9.08 -2.34 -11.96
C ALA A 175 7.60 -2.65 -11.62
N ALA A 176 6.70 -1.70 -11.85
CA ALA A 176 5.33 -1.73 -11.37
C ALA A 176 4.34 -2.39 -12.34
N LEU A 177 4.50 -3.70 -12.57
CA LEU A 177 3.45 -4.49 -13.24
C LEU A 177 2.32 -4.93 -12.28
N GLN A 178 2.44 -4.65 -10.97
CA GLN A 178 1.46 -5.02 -9.92
C GLN A 178 1.36 -3.96 -8.79
N SER A 179 1.30 -2.66 -9.12
CA SER A 179 1.33 -1.57 -8.13
C SER A 179 -0.05 -1.08 -7.68
N LEU A 180 -0.21 -0.98 -6.37
CA LEU A 180 -1.22 -0.12 -5.73
C LEU A 180 -0.52 1.18 -5.35
N VAL A 181 -0.92 2.30 -5.96
CA VAL A 181 -0.44 3.62 -5.57
C VAL A 181 -1.50 4.26 -4.69
N VAL A 182 -1.11 4.62 -3.46
CA VAL A 182 -1.98 5.29 -2.51
C VAL A 182 -1.42 6.69 -2.28
N SER A 183 -2.08 7.70 -2.85
CA SER A 183 -1.71 9.11 -2.71
C SER A 183 -2.60 9.81 -1.71
#